data_AF-A0A354WEP3-F1
#
_entry.id   AF-A0A354WEP3-F1
#
_cell.length_a   1.000
_cell.length_b   1.000
_cell.length_c   1.000
_cell.angle_alpha   90.00
_cell.angle_beta   90.00
_cell.angle_gamma   90.00
#
_symmetry.space_group_name_H-M   'P 1'
#
loop_
_entity.id
_entity.type
_entity.pdbx_description
1 polymer ?
#
loop_
_entity_poly.entity_id
_entity_poly.type
_entity_poly.pdbx_seq_one_letter_code
_entity_poly.pdbx_strand_id
1 'polypeptide(L)'
;MFQKIRWGSRRGAIFYAWAEVDWWLMAACLLLTIFAGIMIRSVELNQGLTDWWQHWITGAIGLILAIIFSRCRYERLIQWKWVIYGITNLSLIAVQIIGTTALGAQRWINIAGFHVQPSEFAKVGIIITLAALLQELKNPNLLDMIRILAIASIPWALVFIEPNLGTSLVFGAITLGMMYWGNIHPGWLILLLSPVISAIVFNVYLPAGIIWAVLMGFVGWWSLPWRWLTGPLALLVNLGAGQLSHILWNVLQDYQKLRLIG
;
A
#
# COMPACT_ATOMS: atom_id res chain seq x y z
N MET A 1 5.13 -5.31 -34.22
CA MET A 1 4.35 -6.22 -35.10
C MET A 1 3.01 -6.46 -34.43
N PHE A 2 2.00 -5.65 -34.77
CA PHE A 2 0.68 -5.69 -34.11
C PHE A 2 -0.16 -6.83 -34.69
N GLN A 3 -0.48 -7.84 -33.88
CA GLN A 3 -1.43 -8.87 -34.26
C GLN A 3 -2.86 -8.30 -34.22
N LYS A 4 -3.55 -8.39 -35.35
CA LYS A 4 -4.98 -8.11 -35.50
C LYS A 4 -5.80 -9.12 -34.68
N ILE A 5 -6.44 -8.67 -33.61
CA ILE A 5 -7.46 -9.46 -32.91
C ILE A 5 -8.72 -9.50 -33.78
N ARG A 6 -8.98 -10.66 -34.39
CA ARG A 6 -10.21 -10.96 -35.13
C ARG A 6 -11.39 -11.01 -34.16
N TRP A 7 -12.36 -10.14 -34.37
CA TRP A 7 -13.64 -10.16 -33.67
C TRP A 7 -14.52 -11.30 -34.20
N GLY A 8 -14.74 -12.32 -33.37
CA GLY A 8 -15.65 -13.44 -33.66
C GLY A 8 -16.56 -13.76 -32.48
N SER A 9 -17.87 -13.63 -32.69
CA SER A 9 -18.99 -14.16 -31.88
C SER A 9 -19.06 -13.80 -30.38
N ARG A 10 -19.99 -12.89 -30.04
CA ARG A 10 -20.37 -12.49 -28.66
C ARG A 10 -20.84 -13.64 -27.75
N ARG A 11 -21.09 -14.86 -28.26
CA ARG A 11 -21.56 -16.01 -27.46
C ARG A 11 -20.43 -16.91 -26.94
N GLY A 12 -19.22 -16.84 -27.51
CA GLY A 12 -18.05 -17.57 -27.01
C GLY A 12 -17.25 -16.82 -25.94
N ALA A 13 -17.43 -15.50 -25.83
CA ALA A 13 -16.62 -14.63 -24.98
C ALA A 13 -16.67 -14.98 -23.48
N ILE A 14 -17.77 -15.59 -23.01
CA ILE A 14 -17.88 -16.02 -21.61
C ILE A 14 -16.90 -17.17 -21.35
N PHE A 15 -16.89 -18.20 -22.20
CA PHE A 15 -16.01 -19.36 -22.02
C PHE A 15 -14.53 -19.03 -22.25
N TYR A 16 -14.21 -18.14 -23.20
CA TYR A 16 -12.83 -17.67 -23.39
C TYR A 16 -12.33 -16.82 -22.21
N ALA A 17 -13.20 -16.03 -21.56
CA ALA A 17 -12.82 -15.28 -20.36
C ALA A 17 -12.50 -16.17 -19.15
N TRP A 18 -12.97 -17.41 -19.11
CA TRP A 18 -12.59 -18.40 -18.08
C TRP A 18 -11.34 -19.22 -18.46
N ALA A 19 -10.97 -19.24 -19.73
CA ALA A 19 -9.79 -19.98 -20.20
C ALA A 19 -8.47 -19.26 -19.84
N GLU A 20 -8.50 -17.94 -19.71
CA GLU A 20 -7.34 -17.11 -19.32
C GLU A 20 -7.22 -16.92 -17.80
N VAL A 21 -8.16 -17.44 -17.01
CA VAL A 21 -8.09 -17.36 -15.54
C VAL A 21 -7.01 -18.33 -15.05
N ASP A 22 -6.12 -17.83 -14.21
CA ASP A 22 -5.18 -18.68 -13.49
C ASP A 22 -5.94 -19.52 -12.46
N TRP A 23 -6.26 -20.75 -12.86
CA TRP A 23 -6.99 -21.72 -12.02
C TRP A 23 -6.20 -22.11 -10.77
N TRP A 24 -4.86 -22.05 -10.82
CA TRP A 24 -4.03 -22.37 -9.67
C TRP A 24 -4.13 -21.31 -8.60
N LEU A 25 -4.07 -20.04 -8.99
CA LEU A 25 -4.28 -18.91 -8.08
C LEU A 25 -5.67 -18.95 -7.45
N MET A 26 -6.71 -19.19 -8.27
CA MET A 26 -8.09 -19.23 -7.77
C MET A 26 -8.31 -20.43 -6.82
N ALA A 27 -7.74 -21.60 -7.14
CA ALA A 27 -7.79 -22.76 -6.26
C ALA A 27 -7.04 -22.51 -4.94
N ALA A 28 -5.86 -21.90 -4.98
CA ALA A 28 -5.10 -21.55 -3.78
C ALA A 28 -5.90 -20.61 -2.86
N CYS A 29 -6.51 -19.56 -3.42
CA CYS A 29 -7.38 -18.65 -2.66
C CYS A 29 -8.56 -19.39 -2.01
N LEU A 30 -9.25 -20.26 -2.76
CA LEU A 30 -10.38 -21.04 -2.26
C LEU A 30 -9.97 -21.99 -1.13
N LEU A 31 -8.85 -22.70 -1.29
CA LEU A 31 -8.33 -23.62 -0.27
C LEU A 31 -7.98 -22.86 1.01
N LEU A 32 -7.37 -21.68 0.91
CA LEU A 32 -7.07 -20.83 2.07
C LEU A 32 -8.35 -20.35 2.76
N THR A 33 -9.39 -19.96 2.02
CA THR A 33 -10.68 -19.57 2.61
C THR A 33 -11.37 -20.72 3.34
N ILE A 34 -11.33 -21.94 2.77
CA ILE A 34 -11.89 -23.15 3.39
C ILE A 34 -11.10 -23.50 4.65
N PHE A 35 -9.77 -23.51 4.56
CA PHE A 35 -8.89 -23.78 5.71
C PHE A 35 -9.14 -22.78 6.85
N ALA A 36 -9.24 -21.49 6.55
CA ALA A 36 -9.60 -20.47 7.52
C ALA A 36 -10.97 -20.73 8.15
N GLY A 37 -11.97 -21.15 7.37
CA GLY A 37 -13.31 -21.48 7.87
C GLY A 37 -13.30 -22.67 8.84
N ILE A 38 -12.49 -23.70 8.57
CA ILE A 38 -12.29 -24.85 9.47
C ILE A 38 -11.65 -24.38 10.78
N MET A 39 -10.62 -23.54 10.71
CA MET A 39 -9.94 -22.99 11.89
C MET A 39 -10.88 -22.13 12.75
N ILE A 40 -11.67 -21.24 12.13
CA ILE A 40 -12.64 -20.39 12.86
C ILE A 40 -13.69 -21.26 13.53
N ARG A 41 -14.22 -22.27 12.85
CA ARG A 41 -15.14 -23.23 13.46
C ARG A 41 -14.53 -23.96 14.65
N SER A 42 -13.24 -24.31 14.56
CA SER A 42 -12.51 -24.92 15.69
C SER A 42 -12.39 -23.96 16.87
N VAL A 43 -12.16 -22.66 16.64
CA VAL A 43 -12.08 -21.65 17.71
C VAL A 43 -13.44 -21.41 18.35
N GLU A 44 -14.50 -21.31 17.54
CA GLU A 44 -15.87 -21.14 18.04
C GLU A 44 -16.28 -22.29 18.96
N LEU A 45 -16.00 -23.54 18.57
CA LEU A 45 -16.32 -24.70 19.41
C LEU A 45 -15.61 -24.69 20.77
N ASN A 46 -14.45 -24.02 20.88
CA ASN A 46 -13.66 -23.95 22.11
C ASN A 46 -13.96 -22.72 22.97
N GLN A 47 -14.30 -21.57 22.36
CA GLN A 47 -14.42 -20.30 23.07
C GLN A 47 -15.82 -19.66 22.99
N GLY A 48 -16.64 -20.01 21.99
CA GLY A 48 -18.00 -19.47 21.80
C GLY A 48 -18.07 -17.97 21.50
N LEU A 49 -16.95 -17.33 21.16
CA LEU A 49 -16.83 -15.87 20.99
C LEU A 49 -16.94 -15.38 19.54
N THR A 50 -17.06 -16.29 18.56
CA THR A 50 -16.98 -15.96 17.14
C THR A 50 -18.08 -16.67 16.35
N ASP A 51 -18.70 -15.94 15.42
CA ASP A 51 -19.72 -16.46 14.53
C ASP A 51 -19.09 -17.06 13.26
N TRP A 52 -18.93 -18.39 13.14
CA TRP A 52 -18.36 -19.00 11.92
C TRP A 52 -19.17 -18.70 10.65
N TRP A 53 -20.48 -18.47 10.77
CA TRP A 53 -21.35 -18.22 9.62
C TRP A 53 -20.98 -16.91 8.90
N GLN A 54 -20.51 -15.90 9.64
CA GLN A 54 -20.09 -14.62 9.08
C GLN A 54 -18.88 -14.79 8.15
N HIS A 55 -17.94 -15.70 8.46
CA HIS A 55 -16.77 -16.00 7.61
C HIS A 55 -17.17 -16.54 6.24
N TRP A 56 -18.15 -17.44 6.18
CA TRP A 56 -18.62 -17.98 4.90
C TRP A 56 -19.32 -16.92 4.05
N ILE A 57 -20.06 -16.01 4.68
CA ILE A 57 -20.71 -14.91 3.97
C ILE A 57 -19.69 -13.92 3.44
N THR A 58 -18.72 -13.49 4.25
CA THR A 58 -17.67 -12.57 3.79
C THR A 58 -16.79 -13.21 2.72
N GLY A 59 -16.50 -14.51 2.83
CA GLY A 59 -15.83 -15.29 1.80
C GLY A 59 -16.62 -15.34 0.48
N ALA A 60 -17.93 -15.57 0.55
CA ALA A 60 -18.81 -15.56 -0.63
C ALA A 60 -18.88 -14.17 -1.29
N ILE A 61 -19.03 -13.11 -0.49
CA ILE A 61 -18.99 -11.72 -0.97
C ILE A 61 -17.65 -11.42 -1.63
N GLY A 62 -16.53 -11.81 -1.02
CA GLY A 62 -15.19 -11.64 -1.56
C GLY A 62 -15.01 -12.35 -2.90
N LEU A 63 -15.53 -13.57 -3.04
CA LEU A 63 -15.50 -14.34 -4.29
C LEU A 63 -16.34 -13.68 -5.38
N ILE A 64 -17.53 -13.19 -5.06
CA ILE A 64 -18.37 -12.44 -5.99
C ILE A 64 -17.63 -11.18 -6.46
N LEU A 65 -17.04 -10.41 -5.54
CA LEU A 65 -16.25 -9.22 -5.88
C LEU A 65 -15.06 -9.59 -6.77
N ALA A 66 -14.33 -10.65 -6.47
CA ALA A 66 -13.21 -11.12 -7.28
C ALA A 66 -13.64 -11.46 -8.72
N ILE A 67 -14.78 -12.13 -8.89
CA ILE A 67 -15.35 -12.43 -10.21
C ILE A 67 -15.78 -11.14 -10.93
N ILE A 68 -16.39 -10.19 -10.24
CA ILE A 68 -16.78 -8.90 -10.85
C ILE A 68 -15.53 -8.15 -11.33
N PHE A 69 -14.50 -8.07 -10.49
CA PHE A 69 -13.25 -7.37 -10.82
C PHE A 69 -12.47 -8.08 -11.95
N SER A 70 -12.45 -9.41 -12.00
CA SER A 70 -11.78 -10.15 -13.09
C SER A 70 -12.44 -9.91 -14.45
N ARG A 71 -13.73 -9.54 -14.47
CA ARG A 71 -14.45 -9.15 -15.69
C ARG A 71 -14.27 -7.68 -16.05
N CYS A 72 -13.71 -6.87 -15.15
CA CYS A 72 -13.47 -5.46 -15.42
C CYS A 72 -12.22 -5.30 -16.27
N ARG A 73 -12.38 -4.71 -17.46
CA ARG A 73 -11.25 -4.45 -18.35
C ARG A 73 -10.29 -3.43 -17.75
N TYR A 74 -9.01 -3.78 -17.73
CA TYR A 74 -7.93 -2.95 -17.20
C TYR A 74 -7.90 -1.55 -17.84
N GLU A 75 -8.19 -1.45 -19.14
CA GLU A 75 -8.19 -0.15 -19.85
C GLU A 75 -9.25 0.81 -19.30
N ARG A 76 -10.39 0.29 -18.82
CA ARG A 76 -11.42 1.14 -18.18
C ARG A 76 -10.97 1.61 -16.80
N LEU A 77 -10.30 0.76 -16.02
CA LEU A 77 -9.83 1.12 -14.69
C LEU A 77 -8.84 2.29 -14.76
N ILE A 78 -7.95 2.28 -15.74
CA ILE A 78 -7.01 3.37 -16.00
C ILE A 78 -7.73 4.68 -16.32
N GLN A 79 -8.72 4.65 -17.22
CA GLN A 79 -9.45 5.86 -17.63
C GLN A 79 -10.18 6.52 -16.45
N TRP A 80 -10.61 5.72 -15.47
CA TRP A 80 -11.35 6.17 -14.29
C TRP A 80 -10.44 6.45 -13.08
N LYS A 81 -9.12 6.53 -13.28
CA LYS A 81 -8.12 6.68 -12.19
C LYS A 81 -8.44 7.80 -11.21
N TRP A 82 -8.90 8.97 -11.69
CA TRP A 82 -9.22 10.11 -10.83
C TRP A 82 -10.54 9.93 -10.07
N VAL A 83 -11.51 9.23 -10.66
CA VAL A 83 -12.77 8.89 -9.99
C VAL A 83 -12.50 7.87 -8.87
N ILE A 84 -11.72 6.83 -9.16
CA ILE A 84 -11.30 5.82 -8.18
C ILE A 84 -10.50 6.49 -7.05
N TYR A 85 -9.55 7.35 -7.40
CA TYR A 85 -8.78 8.12 -6.43
C TYR A 85 -9.68 9.03 -5.56
N GLY A 86 -10.64 9.73 -6.16
CA GLY A 86 -11.59 10.57 -5.43
C GLY A 86 -12.45 9.77 -4.46
N ILE A 87 -13.07 8.68 -4.92
CA ILE A 87 -13.92 7.82 -4.10
C ILE A 87 -13.13 7.19 -2.95
N THR A 88 -11.91 6.74 -3.20
CA THR A 88 -11.07 6.13 -2.16
C THR A 88 -10.69 7.12 -1.07
N ASN A 89 -10.25 8.33 -1.43
CA ASN A 89 -9.99 9.38 -0.45
C ASN A 89 -11.25 9.83 0.30
N LEU A 90 -12.39 9.97 -0.40
CA LEU A 90 -13.67 10.27 0.24
C LEU A 90 -14.09 9.17 1.23
N SER A 91 -13.82 7.90 0.91
CA SER A 91 -14.13 6.79 1.82
C SER A 91 -13.27 6.80 3.09
N LEU A 92 -12.00 7.21 2.98
CA LEU A 92 -11.11 7.39 4.14
C LEU A 92 -11.57 8.57 5.00
N ILE A 93 -11.92 9.70 4.38
CA ILE A 93 -12.47 10.86 5.09
C ILE A 93 -13.79 10.48 5.78
N ALA A 94 -14.66 9.73 5.11
CA ALA A 94 -15.93 9.28 5.68
C ALA A 94 -15.73 8.40 6.92
N VAL A 95 -14.69 7.55 6.96
CA VAL A 95 -14.37 6.75 8.15
C VAL A 95 -13.98 7.62 9.33
N GLN A 96 -13.29 8.75 9.11
CA GLN A 96 -12.88 9.63 10.19
C GLN A 96 -14.06 10.38 10.82
N ILE A 97 -15.15 10.57 10.06
CA ILE A 97 -16.33 11.30 10.53
C ILE A 97 -17.38 10.36 11.12
N ILE A 98 -17.67 9.25 10.45
CA ILE A 98 -18.81 8.36 10.73
C ILE A 98 -18.32 7.00 11.29
N GLY A 99 -17.01 6.77 11.32
CA GLY A 99 -16.43 5.50 11.76
C GLY A 99 -16.67 5.24 13.24
N THR A 100 -16.91 3.97 13.53
CA THR A 100 -17.01 3.47 14.90
C THR A 100 -15.62 3.40 15.53
N THR A 101 -15.51 3.86 16.78
CA THR A 101 -14.30 3.76 17.58
C THR A 101 -14.15 2.33 18.09
N ALA A 102 -13.08 1.65 17.68
CA ALA A 102 -12.68 0.36 18.22
C ALA A 102 -11.23 0.45 18.68
N LEU A 103 -10.93 0.01 19.91
CA LEU A 103 -9.57 0.02 20.48
C LEU A 103 -8.85 1.38 20.39
N GLY A 104 -9.60 2.48 20.53
CA GLY A 104 -9.05 3.84 20.48
C GLY A 104 -8.81 4.41 19.08
N ALA A 105 -9.26 3.74 18.01
CA ALA A 105 -9.15 4.23 16.64
C ALA A 105 -10.47 4.12 15.85
N GLN A 106 -10.80 5.13 15.05
CA GLN A 106 -11.93 5.10 14.11
C GLN A 106 -11.46 4.52 12.77
N ARG A 107 -11.80 3.26 12.52
CA ARG A 107 -11.31 2.51 11.33
C ARG A 107 -12.37 1.72 10.59
N TRP A 108 -13.51 1.47 11.25
CA TRP A 108 -14.54 0.57 10.77
C TRP A 108 -15.85 1.30 10.59
N ILE A 109 -16.46 1.13 9.43
CA ILE A 109 -17.85 1.53 9.18
C ILE A 109 -18.71 0.28 9.33
N ASN A 110 -19.68 0.33 10.22
CA ASN A 110 -20.68 -0.73 10.31
C ASN A 110 -21.76 -0.45 9.25
N ILE A 111 -21.84 -1.33 8.25
CA ILE A 111 -22.85 -1.30 7.19
C ILE A 111 -23.65 -2.58 7.28
N ALA A 112 -24.92 -2.48 7.67
CA ALA A 112 -25.86 -3.61 7.73
C ALA A 112 -25.35 -4.83 8.52
N GLY A 113 -24.60 -4.59 9.62
CA GLY A 113 -24.03 -5.66 10.46
C GLY A 113 -22.64 -6.14 10.02
N PHE A 114 -22.09 -5.62 8.92
CA PHE A 114 -20.73 -5.90 8.48
C PHE A 114 -19.80 -4.74 8.79
N HIS A 115 -18.64 -5.05 9.35
CA HIS A 115 -17.57 -4.09 9.56
C HIS A 115 -16.74 -3.99 8.28
N VAL A 116 -16.81 -2.83 7.62
CA VAL A 116 -16.06 -2.54 6.41
C VAL A 116 -14.94 -1.58 6.75
N GLN A 117 -13.72 -1.92 6.34
CA GLN A 117 -12.54 -1.08 6.52
C GLN A 117 -12.20 -0.38 5.19
N PRO A 118 -12.44 0.94 5.06
CA PRO A 118 -12.17 1.67 3.82
C PRO A 118 -10.70 1.66 3.40
N SER A 119 -9.76 1.59 4.35
CA SER A 119 -8.33 1.53 4.05
C SER A 119 -7.90 0.29 3.26
N GLU A 120 -8.66 -0.81 3.31
CA GLU A 120 -8.44 -1.97 2.45
C GLU A 120 -8.75 -1.66 0.97
N PHE A 121 -9.86 -0.98 0.71
CA PHE A 121 -10.24 -0.53 -0.64
C PHE A 121 -9.31 0.56 -1.16
N ALA A 122 -8.87 1.46 -0.28
CA ALA A 122 -7.95 2.53 -0.66
C ALA A 122 -6.58 1.99 -1.12
N LYS A 123 -6.11 0.82 -0.63
CA LYS A 123 -4.89 0.15 -1.15
C LYS A 123 -5.06 -0.27 -2.61
N VAL A 124 -6.19 -0.85 -2.96
CA VAL A 124 -6.48 -1.22 -4.36
C VAL A 124 -6.63 0.03 -5.22
N GLY A 125 -7.32 1.05 -4.71
CA GLY A 125 -7.50 2.33 -5.36
C GLY A 125 -6.18 3.02 -5.70
N ILE A 126 -5.28 3.14 -4.73
CA ILE A 126 -3.96 3.75 -4.95
C ILE A 126 -3.12 2.93 -5.94
N ILE A 127 -3.16 1.60 -5.91
CA ILE A 127 -2.45 0.75 -6.89
C ILE A 127 -2.93 1.08 -8.31
N ILE A 128 -4.25 1.15 -8.53
CA ILE A 128 -4.82 1.45 -9.84
C ILE A 128 -4.43 2.87 -10.29
N THR A 129 -4.56 3.86 -9.40
CA THR A 129 -4.20 5.24 -9.71
C THR A 129 -2.72 5.38 -10.04
N LEU A 130 -1.84 4.79 -9.23
CA LEU A 130 -0.40 4.82 -9.46
C LEU A 130 -0.02 4.09 -10.74
N ALA A 131 -0.58 2.91 -11.01
CA ALA A 131 -0.34 2.18 -12.25
C ALA A 131 -0.69 3.03 -13.47
N ALA A 132 -1.85 3.70 -13.43
CA ALA A 132 -2.34 4.54 -14.51
C ALA A 132 -1.54 5.84 -14.72
N LEU A 133 -0.87 6.35 -13.68
CA LEU A 133 0.04 7.50 -13.80
C LEU A 133 1.43 7.06 -14.28
N LEU A 134 1.96 5.96 -13.74
CA LEU A 134 3.29 5.46 -14.06
C LEU A 134 3.39 4.96 -15.51
N GLN A 135 2.35 4.31 -16.04
CA GLN A 135 2.37 3.84 -17.42
C GLN A 135 2.48 4.97 -18.47
N GLU A 136 2.10 6.21 -18.10
CA GLU A 136 2.16 7.38 -18.99
C GLU A 136 3.59 7.96 -19.05
N LEU A 137 4.46 7.56 -18.12
CA LEU A 137 5.84 8.02 -18.01
C LEU A 137 6.78 7.07 -18.75
N LYS A 138 7.41 7.56 -19.82
CA LYS A 138 8.42 6.78 -20.56
C LYS A 138 9.79 6.80 -19.90
N ASN A 139 10.22 7.98 -19.46
CA ASN A 139 11.47 8.22 -18.75
C ASN A 139 11.16 9.13 -17.56
N PRO A 140 10.81 8.56 -16.38
CA PRO A 140 10.39 9.34 -15.23
C PRO A 140 11.51 10.26 -14.76
N ASN A 141 11.22 11.55 -14.65
CA ASN A 141 12.14 12.52 -14.06
C ASN A 141 11.85 12.71 -12.56
N LEU A 142 12.74 13.43 -11.85
CA LEU A 142 12.58 13.68 -10.42
C LEU A 142 11.25 14.40 -10.10
N LEU A 143 10.81 15.31 -10.98
CA LEU A 143 9.54 16.00 -10.84
C LEU A 143 8.34 15.03 -10.91
N ASP A 144 8.42 14.01 -11.75
CA ASP A 144 7.37 13.00 -11.87
C ASP A 144 7.33 12.12 -10.62
N MET A 145 8.49 11.74 -10.08
CA MET A 145 8.56 11.05 -8.78
C MET A 145 7.92 11.89 -7.67
N ILE A 146 8.24 13.19 -7.60
CA ILE A 146 7.65 14.10 -6.60
C ILE A 146 6.13 14.22 -6.78
N ARG A 147 5.64 14.31 -8.02
CA ARG A 147 4.19 14.33 -8.32
C ARG A 147 3.51 13.06 -7.85
N ILE A 148 4.10 11.90 -8.12
CA ILE A 148 3.55 10.61 -7.70
C ILE A 148 3.56 10.49 -6.17
N LEU A 149 4.64 10.91 -5.51
CA LEU A 149 4.71 10.97 -4.05
C LEU A 149 3.66 11.91 -3.46
N ALA A 150 3.42 13.08 -4.07
CA ALA A 150 2.42 14.03 -3.62
C ALA A 150 0.99 13.48 -3.76
N ILE A 151 0.72 12.69 -4.80
CA ILE A 151 -0.59 12.02 -4.97
C ILE A 151 -0.72 10.87 -3.97
N ALA A 152 0.33 10.08 -3.75
CA ALA A 152 0.31 8.97 -2.81
C ALA A 152 0.26 9.42 -1.34
N SER A 153 0.80 10.59 -1.02
CA SER A 153 0.88 11.10 0.35
C SER A 153 -0.48 11.47 0.93
N ILE A 154 -1.46 11.84 0.09
CA ILE A 154 -2.82 12.20 0.54
C ILE A 154 -3.53 11.00 1.21
N PRO A 155 -3.76 9.86 0.52
CA PRO A 155 -4.38 8.69 1.16
C PRO A 155 -3.50 8.13 2.28
N TRP A 156 -2.17 8.18 2.14
CA TRP A 156 -1.26 7.77 3.20
C TRP A 156 -1.44 8.60 4.49
N ALA A 157 -1.54 9.92 4.36
CA ALA A 157 -1.75 10.82 5.50
C ALA A 157 -3.13 10.60 6.14
N LEU A 158 -4.18 10.38 5.34
CA LEU A 158 -5.50 10.05 5.84
C LEU A 158 -5.48 8.77 6.68
N VAL A 159 -4.78 7.73 6.23
CA VAL A 159 -4.62 6.47 6.98
C VAL A 159 -3.74 6.65 8.21
N PHE A 160 -2.71 7.51 8.14
CA PHE A 160 -1.86 7.82 9.28
C PHE A 160 -2.66 8.50 10.41
N ILE A 161 -3.64 9.34 10.05
CA ILE A 161 -4.59 9.98 10.98
C ILE A 161 -5.56 8.97 11.64
N GLU A 162 -5.76 7.77 11.07
CA GLU A 162 -6.58 6.68 11.63
C GLU A 162 -5.86 5.86 12.74
N PRO A 163 -4.96 6.50 13.50
CA PRO A 163 -3.75 5.94 14.15
C PRO A 163 -3.27 4.54 13.72
N ASN A 164 -3.35 4.17 12.44
CA ASN A 164 -3.05 2.80 11.99
C ASN A 164 -1.67 2.70 11.33
N LEU A 165 -0.65 2.55 12.18
CA LEU A 165 0.75 2.41 11.72
C LEU A 165 0.97 1.23 10.78
N GLY A 166 0.30 0.09 11.03
CA GLY A 166 0.47 -1.10 10.19
C GLY A 166 0.00 -0.85 8.77
N THR A 167 -1.18 -0.25 8.60
CA THR A 167 -1.72 0.04 7.27
C THR A 167 -0.96 1.18 6.59
N SER A 168 -0.55 2.23 7.30
CA SER A 168 0.23 3.32 6.69
C SER A 168 1.58 2.84 6.15
N LEU A 169 2.24 1.89 6.84
CA LEU A 169 3.45 1.24 6.33
C LEU A 169 3.18 0.44 5.06
N VAL A 170 2.07 -0.28 4.99
CA VAL A 170 1.66 -1.01 3.77
C VAL A 170 1.45 -0.06 2.60
N PHE A 171 0.82 1.11 2.80
CA PHE A 171 0.70 2.13 1.76
C PHE A 171 2.06 2.65 1.28
N GLY A 172 3.01 2.86 2.20
CA GLY A 172 4.39 3.21 1.85
C GLY A 172 5.06 2.12 1.00
N ALA A 173 4.93 0.86 1.40
CA ALA A 173 5.48 -0.29 0.67
C ALA A 173 4.85 -0.44 -0.73
N ILE A 174 3.53 -0.29 -0.84
CA ILE A 174 2.83 -0.28 -2.14
C ILE A 174 3.38 0.83 -3.03
N THR A 175 3.49 2.05 -2.50
CA THR A 175 3.97 3.21 -3.28
C THR A 175 5.38 2.98 -3.82
N LEU A 176 6.28 2.49 -2.96
CA LEU A 176 7.66 2.16 -3.34
C LEU A 176 7.73 1.03 -4.38
N GLY A 177 6.97 -0.04 -4.18
CA GLY A 177 6.91 -1.17 -5.11
C GLY A 177 6.39 -0.75 -6.48
N MET A 178 5.35 0.07 -6.52
CA MET A 178 4.79 0.62 -7.75
C MET A 178 5.81 1.52 -8.46
N MET A 179 6.50 2.41 -7.74
CA MET A 179 7.54 3.27 -8.33
C MET A 179 8.71 2.47 -8.91
N TYR A 180 9.14 1.41 -8.22
CA TYR A 180 10.20 0.51 -8.70
C TYR A 180 9.78 -0.17 -10.01
N TRP A 181 8.56 -0.70 -10.09
CA TRP A 181 8.02 -1.29 -11.32
C TRP A 181 7.73 -0.26 -12.42
N GLY A 182 7.43 0.98 -12.03
CA GLY A 182 7.25 2.12 -12.93
C GLY A 182 8.56 2.70 -13.47
N ASN A 183 9.68 1.99 -13.32
CA ASN A 183 11.00 2.35 -13.85
C ASN A 183 11.54 3.69 -13.29
N ILE A 184 11.14 4.07 -12.07
CA ILE A 184 11.77 5.18 -11.36
C ILE A 184 13.18 4.75 -10.94
N HIS A 185 14.15 5.65 -11.08
CA HIS A 185 15.55 5.35 -10.80
C HIS A 185 15.73 4.80 -9.38
N PRO A 186 16.26 3.57 -9.20
CA PRO A 186 16.30 2.90 -7.90
C PRO A 186 17.13 3.66 -6.85
N GLY A 187 18.14 4.42 -7.30
CA GLY A 187 18.90 5.32 -6.42
C GLY A 187 18.01 6.37 -5.72
N TRP A 188 16.95 6.87 -6.36
CA TRP A 188 16.04 7.84 -5.74
C TRP A 188 15.13 7.17 -4.71
N LEU A 189 14.72 5.92 -4.96
CA LEU A 189 13.93 5.13 -4.00
C LEU A 189 14.73 4.78 -2.75
N ILE A 190 16.01 4.44 -2.91
CA ILE A 190 16.93 4.21 -1.79
C ILE A 190 17.08 5.49 -0.95
N LEU A 191 17.26 6.64 -1.60
CA LEU A 191 17.37 7.93 -0.91
C LEU A 191 16.07 8.34 -0.19
N LEU A 192 14.91 7.91 -0.67
CA LEU A 192 13.63 8.14 0.02
C LEU A 192 13.53 7.34 1.32
N LEU A 193 14.03 6.09 1.32
CA LEU A 193 14.03 5.22 2.49
C LEU A 193 15.19 5.50 3.47
N SER A 194 16.27 6.11 2.97
CA SER A 194 17.50 6.28 3.73
C SER A 194 17.34 6.99 5.08
N PRO A 195 16.48 8.02 5.24
CA PRO A 195 16.34 8.73 6.52
C PRO A 195 15.75 7.84 7.62
N VAL A 196 14.84 6.92 7.26
CA VAL A 196 14.23 5.96 8.19
C VAL A 196 15.29 4.97 8.68
N ILE A 197 16.12 4.45 7.78
CA ILE A 197 17.23 3.57 8.13
C ILE A 197 18.26 4.31 8.98
N SER A 198 18.57 5.57 8.63
CA SER A 198 19.48 6.41 9.40
C SER A 198 19.01 6.59 10.84
N ALA A 199 17.73 6.88 11.05
CA ALA A 199 17.15 7.03 12.38
C ALA A 199 17.32 5.78 13.28
N ILE A 200 17.24 4.58 12.69
CA ILE A 200 17.43 3.30 13.40
C ILE A 200 18.92 3.06 13.67
N VAL A 201 19.77 3.16 12.65
CA VAL A 201 21.20 2.84 12.76
C VAL A 201 21.91 3.78 13.73
N PHE A 202 21.56 5.08 13.74
CA PHE A 202 22.11 6.04 14.71
C PHE A 202 21.80 5.68 16.16
N ASN A 203 20.62 5.11 16.42
CA ASN A 203 20.21 4.72 17.77
C ASN A 203 20.95 3.44 18.25
N VAL A 204 21.23 2.52 17.33
CA VAL A 204 21.94 1.26 17.64
C VAL A 204 23.45 1.47 17.76
N TYR A 205 24.07 2.15 16.78
CA TYR A 205 25.51 2.35 16.73
C TYR A 205 25.88 3.62 15.93
N LEU A 206 26.17 4.69 16.66
CA LEU A 206 26.44 6.03 16.12
C LEU A 206 27.51 6.04 14.99
N PRO A 207 28.65 5.34 15.10
CA PRO A 207 29.64 5.31 14.00
C PRO A 207 29.10 4.68 12.72
N ALA A 208 28.27 3.63 12.80
CA ALA A 208 27.62 3.08 11.60
C ALA A 208 26.60 4.04 11.00
N GLY A 209 25.92 4.86 11.82
CA GLY A 209 25.01 5.90 11.35
C GLY A 209 25.73 6.95 10.50
N ILE A 210 26.92 7.39 10.93
CA ILE A 210 27.74 8.33 10.18
C ILE A 210 28.22 7.70 8.85
N ILE A 211 28.70 6.45 8.89
CA ILE A 211 29.11 5.73 7.68
C ILE A 211 27.94 5.61 6.69
N TRP A 212 26.76 5.26 7.18
CA TRP A 212 25.54 5.18 6.39
C TRP A 212 25.18 6.53 5.74
N ALA A 213 25.21 7.62 6.50
CA ALA A 213 24.91 8.96 5.99
C ALA A 213 25.89 9.39 4.88
N VAL A 214 27.18 9.05 5.02
CA VAL A 214 28.20 9.31 3.99
C VAL A 214 27.94 8.48 2.73
N LEU A 215 27.61 7.19 2.87
CA LEU A 215 27.26 6.33 1.75
C LEU A 215 26.03 6.86 0.99
N MET A 216 25.00 7.31 1.71
CA MET A 216 23.80 7.89 1.09
C MET A 216 24.10 9.25 0.43
N GLY A 217 25.01 10.04 0.99
CA GLY A 217 25.55 11.24 0.32
C GLY A 217 26.20 10.91 -1.02
N PHE A 218 26.98 9.83 -1.09
CA PHE A 218 27.60 9.36 -2.34
C PHE A 218 26.55 8.87 -3.36
N VAL A 219 25.54 8.13 -2.91
CA VAL A 219 24.41 7.71 -3.77
C VAL A 219 23.65 8.92 -4.32
N GLY A 220 23.41 9.94 -3.48
CA GLY A 220 22.77 11.20 -3.87
C GLY A 220 23.59 12.01 -4.87
N TRP A 221 24.92 11.96 -4.75
CA TRP A 221 25.83 12.58 -5.72
C TRP A 221 25.80 11.87 -7.08
N TRP A 222 25.74 10.53 -7.10
CA TRP A 222 25.80 9.78 -8.35
C TRP A 222 24.47 9.77 -9.11
N SER A 223 23.35 9.67 -8.39
CA SER A 223 22.03 9.35 -8.96
C SER A 223 21.16 10.55 -9.32
N LEU A 224 21.38 11.73 -8.74
CA LEU A 224 20.53 12.91 -8.96
C LEU A 224 21.17 13.89 -9.95
N PRO A 225 20.36 14.68 -10.68
CA PRO A 225 20.85 15.57 -11.74
C PRO A 225 21.72 16.71 -11.22
N TRP A 226 21.50 17.16 -9.98
CA TRP A 226 22.21 18.30 -9.37
C TRP A 226 23.24 17.85 -8.33
N ARG A 227 24.21 17.02 -8.77
CA ARG A 227 25.17 16.28 -7.93
C ARG A 227 25.76 17.09 -6.77
N TRP A 228 26.17 18.32 -7.06
CA TRP A 228 26.79 19.25 -6.10
C TRP A 228 25.87 19.71 -4.97
N LEU A 229 24.54 19.74 -5.18
CA LEU A 229 23.56 20.07 -4.15
C LEU A 229 22.99 18.82 -3.50
N THR A 230 22.73 17.78 -4.28
CA THR A 230 21.98 16.61 -3.81
C THR A 230 22.80 15.64 -2.98
N GLY A 231 24.11 15.51 -3.22
CA GLY A 231 25.00 14.73 -2.35
C GLY A 231 25.08 15.30 -0.93
N PRO A 232 25.44 16.59 -0.77
CA PRO A 232 25.42 17.26 0.53
C PRO A 232 24.04 17.27 1.18
N LEU A 233 22.97 17.51 0.41
CA LEU A 233 21.61 17.49 0.94
C LEU A 233 21.20 16.10 1.45
N ALA A 234 21.51 15.03 0.72
CA ALA A 234 21.24 13.66 1.18
C ALA A 234 22.01 13.36 2.48
N LEU A 235 23.27 13.80 2.57
CA LEU A 235 24.07 13.64 3.79
C LEU A 235 23.45 14.41 4.96
N LEU A 236 23.08 15.68 4.77
CA LEU A 236 22.43 16.51 5.79
C LEU A 236 21.10 15.92 6.27
N VAL A 237 20.26 15.43 5.34
CA VAL A 237 18.98 14.80 5.68
C VAL A 237 19.19 13.53 6.50
N ASN A 238 20.17 12.69 6.15
CA ASN A 238 20.43 11.46 6.90
C ASN A 238 21.02 11.73 8.29
N LEU A 239 21.94 12.70 8.42
CA LEU A 239 22.46 13.12 9.73
C LEU A 239 21.37 13.76 10.60
N GLY A 240 20.55 14.63 10.01
CA GLY A 240 19.42 15.27 10.69
C GLY A 240 18.37 14.27 11.16
N ALA A 241 18.02 13.28 10.32
CA ALA A 241 17.13 12.19 10.69
C ALA A 241 17.69 11.34 11.84
N GLY A 242 19.01 11.08 11.85
CA GLY A 242 19.68 10.41 12.95
C GLY A 242 19.54 11.14 14.28
N GLN A 243 19.72 12.47 14.29
CA GLN A 243 19.54 13.29 15.50
C GLN A 243 18.08 13.43 15.92
N LEU A 244 17.18 13.64 14.95
CA LEU A 244 15.73 13.73 15.19
C LEU A 244 15.16 12.42 15.75
N SER A 245 15.78 11.27 15.48
CA SER A 245 15.39 9.99 16.07
C SER A 245 15.32 10.05 17.60
N HIS A 246 16.28 10.70 18.25
CA HIS A 246 16.29 10.87 19.71
C HIS A 246 15.12 11.73 20.22
N ILE A 247 14.61 12.66 19.40
CA ILE A 247 13.47 13.53 19.73
C ILE A 247 12.14 12.82 19.41
N LEU A 248 12.06 12.13 18.27
CA LEU A 248 10.88 11.38 17.84
C LEU A 248 10.53 10.27 18.83
N TRP A 249 11.53 9.63 19.45
CA TRP A 249 11.31 8.67 20.53
C TRP A 249 10.49 9.26 21.70
N ASN A 250 10.54 10.56 21.93
CA ASN A 250 9.74 11.21 22.97
C ASN A 250 8.32 11.59 22.51
N VAL A 251 8.04 11.56 21.20
CA VAL A 251 6.75 11.92 20.59
C VAL A 251 5.86 10.70 20.33
N LEU A 252 6.45 9.50 20.13
CA LEU A 252 5.68 8.25 20.01
C LEU A 252 4.85 8.00 21.28
N GLN A 253 3.59 7.60 21.12
CA GLN A 253 2.75 7.22 22.27
C GLN A 253 3.26 5.92 22.89
N ASP A 254 3.06 5.73 24.20
CA ASP A 254 3.66 4.64 24.95
C ASP A 254 3.25 3.24 24.42
N TYR A 255 2.04 3.11 23.86
CA TYR A 255 1.60 1.87 23.22
C TYR A 255 2.38 1.52 21.93
N GLN A 256 2.93 2.51 21.24
CA GLN A 256 3.75 2.31 20.02
C GLN A 256 5.16 1.87 20.39
N LYS A 257 5.71 2.39 21.50
CA LYS A 257 7.00 1.99 22.05
C LYS A 257 6.99 0.55 22.53
N LEU A 258 5.94 0.14 23.25
CA LEU A 258 5.79 -1.22 23.78
C LEU A 258 5.76 -2.31 22.69
N ARG A 259 5.40 -1.98 21.43
CA ARG A 259 5.44 -2.93 20.30
C ARG A 259 6.80 -3.05 19.62
N LEU A 260 7.70 -2.09 19.82
CA LEU A 260 9.03 -2.07 19.21
C LEU A 260 10.12 -2.64 20.14
N ILE A 261 9.83 -2.69 21.44
CA ILE A 261 10.77 -3.14 22.49
C ILE A 261 10.36 -4.52 23.05
N GLY A 262 9.21 -5.05 22.62
CA GLY A 262 8.68 -6.37 23.00
C GLY A 262 9.07 -7.45 22.01
#